data_AF-A0A0R3VSL0-F1
#
_entry.id   AF-A0A0R3VSL0-F1
#
_cell.length_a   1.000
_cell.length_b   1.000
_cell.length_c   1.000
_cell.angle_alpha   90.00
_cell.angle_beta   90.00
_cell.angle_gamma   90.00
#
_symmetry.space_group_name_H-M   'P 1'
#
loop_
_entity.id
_entity.type
_entity.pdbx_description
1 polymer ?
#
loop_
_entity_poly.entity_id
_entity_poly.type
_entity_poly.pdbx_seq_one_letter_code
_entity_poly.pdbx_strand_id
1 'polypeptide(L)'
;MRLSLALCRRIRHDFLPVYIKKQWREQGSIMAAQRLRVPQQALADPRIAEVAARAEDTFVSTRYRDTLAREIEIGATPEERAAWEHQLAHRLAQFSGRTEPVPNLPPSLIFEPSRLFCRDIAQVAMLTNTVVHEGAPSAVRSIYEEVASSAAANTQSLLSAVERSVLHAHVWQTDEDKLPKRYNPELLIWKFKAEFGIHPTNVARYLLCNLFRVCQSQSLETHLTPSSDPQTGLPPRWLLRDRLLETSFLWGEEQQRRVQFSQRNDLVLLSPTPTPLFEQPAASLSATEAQIFEAFKARMHLISPLIDLTSTTQYRQDSSDGIRVRLPTFTSLHNARYLCVPTLNFYFKSTKYPYPHLITVNIALPNTWSDFTAPEKDRITVAQRQAIGLMHCYASCIATAKRLYGGDCAQAPLPEPIAVQAVCTDGVFFDFIAFQLNTLATPDWSKDPAPQGPMNVAWVDGDHEMVRKRYPKRSMLRNTKYTDLDMGVFHRLFACYLYGTHASEGEEKTEAIGANSGDAL
;
A
#
# COMPACT_ATOMS: atom_id res chain seq x y z
N MET A 1 -45.42 53.97 -29.13
CA MET A 1 -45.56 53.27 -30.42
C MET A 1 -45.71 51.78 -30.16
N ARG A 2 -46.81 51.19 -30.64
CA ARG A 2 -47.09 49.75 -30.58
C ARG A 2 -46.36 49.06 -31.74
N LEU A 3 -45.63 47.99 -31.46
CA LEU A 3 -45.33 46.93 -32.42
C LEU A 3 -45.92 45.64 -31.87
N SER A 4 -46.98 45.21 -32.52
CA SER A 4 -47.58 43.89 -32.37
C SER A 4 -46.79 42.87 -33.20
N LEU A 5 -46.28 41.82 -32.57
CA LEU A 5 -45.98 40.57 -33.24
C LEU A 5 -46.62 39.43 -32.44
N ALA A 6 -47.40 38.64 -33.17
CA ALA A 6 -48.22 37.55 -32.70
C ALA A 6 -47.38 36.33 -32.30
N LEU A 7 -47.99 35.46 -31.45
CA LEU A 7 -47.52 34.15 -30.99
C LEU A 7 -46.66 34.11 -29.70
N CYS A 8 -47.16 34.71 -28.61
CA CYS A 8 -46.69 34.35 -27.27
C CYS A 8 -47.35 33.04 -26.79
N ARG A 9 -46.82 31.88 -27.20
CA ARG A 9 -47.02 30.66 -26.40
C ARG A 9 -46.38 30.91 -25.04
N ARG A 10 -47.16 30.86 -23.95
CA ARG A 10 -46.62 30.90 -22.58
C ARG A 10 -45.59 29.79 -22.44
N ILE A 11 -44.32 30.18 -22.35
CA ILE A 11 -43.23 29.28 -22.05
C ILE A 11 -43.44 28.80 -20.61
N ARG A 12 -43.48 27.48 -20.40
CA ARG A 12 -43.54 26.92 -19.05
C ARG A 12 -42.29 27.37 -18.28
N HIS A 13 -42.48 27.89 -17.08
CA HIS A 13 -41.43 28.48 -16.24
C HIS A 13 -40.23 27.54 -16.07
N ASP A 14 -40.47 26.23 -16.05
CA ASP A 14 -39.47 25.18 -15.88
C ASP A 14 -38.47 25.09 -17.05
N PHE A 15 -38.83 25.62 -18.22
CA PHE A 15 -37.98 25.59 -19.43
C PHE A 15 -37.23 26.89 -19.68
N LEU A 16 -37.51 27.97 -18.96
CA LEU A 16 -36.78 29.23 -19.06
C LEU A 16 -35.26 29.07 -18.84
N PRO A 17 -34.79 28.31 -17.83
CA PRO A 17 -33.36 28.14 -17.59
C PRO A 17 -32.65 27.45 -18.77
N VAL A 18 -33.34 26.54 -19.45
CA VAL A 18 -32.81 25.79 -20.61
C VAL A 18 -32.68 26.71 -21.83
N TYR A 19 -33.68 27.56 -22.09
CA TYR A 19 -33.63 28.53 -23.17
C TYR A 19 -32.59 29.62 -22.94
N ILE A 20 -32.46 30.11 -21.70
CA ILE A 20 -31.39 31.05 -21.32
C ILE A 20 -30.03 30.41 -21.60
N LYS A 21 -29.80 29.18 -21.13
CA LYS A 21 -28.51 28.48 -21.38
C LYS A 21 -28.24 28.23 -22.86
N LYS A 22 -29.26 27.92 -23.65
CA LYS A 22 -29.15 27.71 -25.10
C LYS A 22 -28.79 29.01 -25.82
N GLN A 23 -29.49 30.09 -25.50
CA GLN A 23 -29.23 31.42 -26.07
C GLN A 23 -27.82 31.93 -25.71
N TRP A 24 -27.36 31.71 -24.48
CA TRP A 24 -26.00 32.05 -24.05
C TRP A 24 -24.90 31.25 -24.77
N ARG A 25 -25.17 29.98 -25.13
CA ARG A 25 -24.24 29.15 -25.90
C ARG A 25 -24.17 29.52 -27.38
N GLU A 26 -25.31 29.89 -27.97
CA GLU A 26 -25.40 30.19 -29.39
C GLU A 26 -24.92 31.61 -29.74
N GLN A 27 -25.19 32.60 -28.87
CA GLN A 27 -24.87 34.00 -29.16
C GLN A 27 -23.58 34.49 -28.50
N GLY A 28 -23.07 33.78 -27.48
CA GLY A 28 -21.96 34.25 -26.66
C GLY A 28 -22.34 35.51 -25.87
N SER A 29 -21.70 35.72 -24.71
CA SER A 29 -21.89 36.97 -23.96
C SER A 29 -21.03 38.08 -24.57
N ILE A 30 -21.52 38.77 -25.60
CA ILE A 30 -20.99 40.09 -25.97
C ILE A 30 -21.76 41.14 -25.17
N MET A 31 -21.53 41.16 -23.87
CA MET A 31 -21.81 42.33 -23.04
C MET A 31 -20.49 42.98 -22.67
N ALA A 32 -20.00 43.87 -23.53
CA ALA A 32 -19.06 44.89 -23.09
C ALA A 32 -19.88 45.90 -22.26
N ALA A 33 -19.86 45.74 -20.93
CA ALA A 33 -20.43 46.71 -20.02
C ALA A 33 -19.55 47.98 -20.06
N GLN A 34 -19.79 48.87 -21.03
CA GLN A 34 -19.38 50.25 -20.88
C GLN A 34 -20.27 50.86 -19.80
N ARG A 35 -19.68 51.05 -18.62
CA ARG A 35 -20.13 51.80 -17.42
C ARG A 35 -21.58 52.31 -17.47
N LEU A 36 -22.35 51.96 -16.44
CA LEU A 36 -23.64 52.59 -16.10
C LEU A 36 -23.58 54.10 -16.39
N ARG A 37 -24.42 54.57 -17.31
CA ARG A 37 -24.49 55.99 -17.69
C ARG A 37 -25.01 56.80 -16.51
N VAL A 38 -24.10 57.26 -15.66
CA VAL A 38 -24.38 58.36 -14.74
C VAL A 38 -24.31 59.65 -15.58
N PRO A 39 -25.35 60.51 -15.60
CA PRO A 39 -25.29 61.79 -16.30
C PRO A 39 -24.10 62.61 -15.81
N GLN A 40 -23.31 63.22 -16.71
CA GLN A 40 -22.08 63.96 -16.32
C GLN A 40 -22.35 65.08 -15.30
N GLN A 41 -23.56 65.65 -15.29
CA GLN A 41 -23.98 66.64 -14.31
C GLN A 41 -24.09 66.08 -12.88
N ALA A 42 -24.40 64.79 -12.71
CA ALA A 42 -24.46 64.13 -11.41
C ALA A 42 -23.06 63.73 -10.87
N LEU A 43 -22.06 63.60 -11.76
CA LEU A 43 -20.66 63.39 -11.38
C LEU A 43 -19.93 64.71 -11.02
N ALA A 44 -20.48 65.85 -11.42
CA ALA A 44 -19.95 67.18 -11.08
C ALA A 44 -20.39 67.65 -9.68
N ASP A 45 -21.41 67.02 -9.08
CA ASP A 45 -21.84 67.30 -7.71
C ASP A 45 -21.01 66.47 -6.72
N PRO A 46 -20.19 67.10 -5.86
CA PRO A 46 -19.25 66.39 -4.99
C PRO A 46 -19.93 65.42 -4.02
N ARG A 47 -21.18 65.69 -3.62
CA ARG A 47 -21.93 64.81 -2.70
C ARG A 47 -22.40 63.53 -3.35
N ILE A 48 -22.79 63.59 -4.63
CA ILE A 48 -23.28 62.42 -5.38
C ILE A 48 -22.10 61.57 -5.86
N ALA A 49 -20.98 62.20 -6.24
CA ALA A 49 -19.75 61.50 -6.59
C ALA A 49 -19.20 60.67 -5.42
N GLU A 50 -19.24 61.20 -4.19
CA GLU A 50 -18.79 60.48 -3.00
C GLU A 50 -19.70 59.27 -2.67
N VAL A 51 -21.02 59.42 -2.84
CA VAL A 51 -21.99 58.32 -2.66
C VAL A 51 -21.85 57.26 -3.74
N ALA A 52 -21.61 57.66 -4.99
CA ALA A 52 -21.38 56.74 -6.10
C ALA A 52 -20.07 55.95 -5.94
N ALA A 53 -18.99 56.60 -5.48
CA ALA A 53 -17.73 55.94 -5.16
C ALA A 53 -17.88 54.93 -4.02
N ARG A 54 -18.61 55.29 -2.95
CA ARG A 54 -18.93 54.35 -1.86
C ARG A 54 -19.83 53.19 -2.30
N ALA A 55 -20.70 53.41 -3.29
CA ALA A 55 -21.56 52.37 -3.85
C ALA A 55 -20.79 51.43 -4.81
N GLU A 56 -19.84 51.92 -5.60
CA GLU A 56 -18.94 51.07 -6.40
C GLU A 56 -18.12 50.13 -5.50
N ASP A 57 -17.71 50.60 -4.31
CA ASP A 57 -17.05 49.76 -3.29
C ASP A 57 -17.95 48.63 -2.75
N THR A 58 -19.27 48.79 -2.75
CA THR A 58 -20.21 47.73 -2.32
C THR A 58 -20.44 46.63 -3.35
N PHE A 59 -20.05 46.83 -4.62
CA PHE A 59 -20.12 45.79 -5.66
C PHE A 59 -18.82 44.97 -5.80
N VAL A 60 -17.76 45.33 -5.07
CA VAL A 60 -16.57 44.49 -4.93
C VAL A 60 -16.89 43.39 -3.91
N SER A 61 -17.22 42.20 -4.42
CA SER A 61 -17.62 41.02 -3.66
C SER A 61 -16.69 40.71 -2.48
N THR A 62 -17.28 40.52 -1.29
CA THR A 62 -17.01 39.49 -0.25
C THR A 62 -15.58 39.04 0.07
N ARG A 63 -14.51 39.71 -0.36
CA ARG A 63 -13.13 39.35 0.02
C ARG A 63 -12.92 39.42 1.52
N TYR A 64 -13.60 40.33 2.20
CA TYR A 64 -13.54 40.46 3.67
C TYR A 64 -14.25 39.31 4.40
N ARG A 65 -15.30 38.72 3.81
CA ARG A 65 -15.98 37.55 4.40
C ARG A 65 -15.18 36.27 4.20
N ASP A 66 -14.53 36.09 3.05
CA ASP A 66 -13.70 34.91 2.80
C ASP A 66 -12.36 34.98 3.53
N THR A 67 -11.78 36.18 3.72
CA THR A 67 -10.60 36.37 4.57
C THR A 67 -10.94 36.20 6.04
N LEU A 68 -12.02 36.82 6.54
CA LEU A 68 -12.48 36.63 7.92
C LEU A 68 -12.92 35.19 8.20
N ALA A 69 -13.57 34.49 7.25
CA ALA A 69 -13.90 33.07 7.40
C ALA A 69 -12.64 32.19 7.46
N ARG A 70 -11.61 32.49 6.65
CA ARG A 70 -10.29 31.83 6.74
C ARG A 70 -9.54 32.18 8.02
N GLU A 71 -9.68 33.40 8.53
CA GLU A 71 -9.11 33.85 9.80
C GLU A 71 -9.78 33.14 10.98
N ILE A 72 -11.11 32.94 10.93
CA ILE A 72 -11.87 32.23 11.96
C ILE A 72 -11.60 30.70 11.92
N GLU A 73 -11.43 30.10 10.74
CA GLU A 73 -11.11 28.67 10.61
C GLU A 73 -9.69 28.30 11.07
N ILE A 74 -8.73 29.23 11.01
CA ILE A 74 -7.29 28.95 11.21
C ILE A 74 -6.69 29.72 12.40
N GLY A 75 -7.33 30.80 12.86
CA GLY A 75 -6.92 31.57 14.04
C GLY A 75 -5.64 32.39 13.86
N ALA A 76 -5.29 32.82 12.65
CA ALA A 76 -4.03 33.52 12.36
C ALA A 76 -4.24 34.78 11.50
N THR A 77 -3.47 35.83 11.80
CA THR A 77 -3.45 37.08 11.03
C THR A 77 -2.81 36.90 9.65
N PRO A 78 -3.12 37.75 8.65
CA PRO A 78 -2.53 37.65 7.31
C PRO A 78 -1.00 37.78 7.28
N GLU A 79 -0.42 38.54 8.21
CA GLU A 79 1.03 38.69 8.36
C GLU A 79 1.69 37.42 8.90
N GLU A 80 1.10 36.80 9.93
CA GLU A 80 1.55 35.50 10.46
C GLU A 80 1.47 34.41 9.39
N ARG A 81 0.44 34.45 8.55
CA ARG A 81 0.30 33.52 7.43
C ARG A 81 1.38 33.72 6.37
N ALA A 82 1.69 34.96 5.99
CA ALA A 82 2.78 35.24 5.06
C ALA A 82 4.12 34.76 5.63
N ALA A 83 4.34 34.93 6.94
CA ALA A 83 5.52 34.42 7.63
C ALA A 83 5.55 32.87 7.63
N TRP A 84 4.43 32.19 7.87
CA TRP A 84 4.34 30.73 7.79
C TRP A 84 4.50 30.20 6.38
N GLU A 85 3.92 30.85 5.37
CA GLU A 85 4.09 30.49 3.97
C GLU A 85 5.55 30.70 3.54
N HIS A 86 6.22 31.75 4.01
CA HIS A 86 7.65 31.95 3.81
C HIS A 86 8.50 30.90 4.54
N GLN A 87 8.17 30.56 5.79
CA GLN A 87 8.84 29.48 6.53
C GLN A 87 8.61 28.11 5.90
N LEU A 88 7.40 27.84 5.43
CA LEU A 88 7.04 26.63 4.70
C LEU A 88 7.79 26.59 3.37
N ALA A 89 7.83 27.68 2.61
CA ALA A 89 8.59 27.78 1.37
C ALA A 89 10.10 27.61 1.61
N HIS A 90 10.65 28.14 2.71
CA HIS A 90 12.04 27.95 3.09
C HIS A 90 12.34 26.52 3.54
N ARG A 91 11.46 25.90 4.33
CA ARG A 91 11.56 24.48 4.73
C ARG A 91 11.40 23.58 3.52
N LEU A 92 10.42 23.87 2.66
CA LEU A 92 10.18 23.17 1.42
C LEU A 92 11.32 23.39 0.44
N ALA A 93 11.98 24.54 0.39
CA ALA A 93 13.16 24.78 -0.47
C ALA A 93 14.30 23.80 -0.19
N GLN A 94 14.40 23.26 1.03
CA GLN A 94 15.34 22.17 1.35
C GLN A 94 14.96 20.84 0.66
N PHE A 95 13.70 20.66 0.28
CA PHE A 95 13.13 19.49 -0.40
C PHE A 95 12.78 19.72 -1.88
N SER A 96 12.43 20.95 -2.26
CA SER A 96 12.13 21.43 -3.60
C SER A 96 13.39 22.11 -4.14
N GLY A 97 14.35 21.28 -4.56
CA GLY A 97 15.57 21.75 -5.20
C GLY A 97 16.81 21.56 -4.34
N ARG A 98 17.24 20.30 -4.18
CA ARG A 98 18.68 20.06 -4.28
C ARG A 98 19.10 20.42 -5.71
N THR A 99 19.55 21.66 -5.90
CA THR A 99 20.57 22.00 -6.91
C THR A 99 21.94 21.56 -6.40
N GLU A 100 22.05 20.35 -5.84
CA GLU A 100 23.32 19.65 -5.98
C GLU A 100 23.39 19.23 -7.45
N PRO A 101 24.56 19.25 -8.10
CA PRO A 101 24.67 18.70 -9.44
C PRO A 101 24.05 17.31 -9.39
N VAL A 102 22.95 17.11 -10.13
CA VAL A 102 22.28 15.81 -10.23
C VAL A 102 23.41 14.84 -10.51
N PRO A 103 23.76 13.92 -9.59
CA PRO A 103 24.77 12.94 -9.91
C PRO A 103 24.25 12.27 -11.18
N ASN A 104 25.08 12.18 -12.22
CA ASN A 104 24.76 11.48 -13.47
C ASN A 104 24.64 9.98 -13.14
N LEU A 105 23.55 9.63 -12.46
CA LEU A 105 23.23 8.29 -12.05
C LEU A 105 22.58 7.58 -13.23
N PRO A 106 22.90 6.30 -13.44
CA PRO A 106 22.22 5.50 -14.45
C PRO A 106 20.71 5.46 -14.14
N PRO A 107 19.84 5.39 -15.16
CA PRO A 107 18.40 5.31 -14.92
C PRO A 107 18.05 4.07 -14.08
N SER A 108 17.20 4.28 -13.08
CA SER A 108 16.62 3.24 -12.23
C SER A 108 15.14 3.09 -12.54
N LEU A 109 14.64 1.86 -12.52
CA LEU A 109 13.24 1.53 -12.76
C LEU A 109 12.52 1.38 -11.43
N ILE A 110 11.54 2.23 -11.15
CA ILE A 110 10.77 2.21 -9.91
C ILE A 110 9.49 1.42 -10.10
N PHE A 111 9.26 0.46 -9.21
CA PHE A 111 7.96 -0.18 -9.03
C PHE A 111 7.08 0.69 -8.14
N GLU A 112 5.91 1.05 -8.64
CA GLU A 112 4.89 1.78 -7.89
C GLU A 112 3.60 0.93 -7.84
N PRO A 113 3.03 0.64 -6.66
CA PRO A 113 1.80 -0.17 -6.56
C PRO A 113 0.59 0.42 -7.30
N SER A 114 0.63 1.73 -7.59
CA SER A 114 -0.40 2.42 -8.36
C SER A 114 -0.39 2.01 -9.84
N ARG A 115 0.77 1.56 -10.36
CA ARG A 115 0.96 1.13 -11.74
C ARG A 115 0.86 -0.39 -11.83
N LEU A 116 -0.19 -0.85 -12.51
CA LEU A 116 -0.54 -2.26 -12.60
C LEU A 116 0.29 -2.91 -13.72
N PHE A 117 0.73 -4.14 -13.48
CA PHE A 117 1.42 -4.93 -14.49
C PHE A 117 0.46 -5.39 -15.59
N CYS A 118 0.90 -5.34 -16.85
CA CYS A 118 0.09 -5.79 -17.97
C CYS A 118 -0.08 -7.32 -18.04
N ARG A 119 0.85 -8.10 -17.47
CA ARG A 119 0.84 -9.57 -17.45
C ARG A 119 0.82 -10.15 -16.03
N ASP A 120 0.40 -9.34 -15.05
CA ASP A 120 0.13 -9.73 -13.67
C ASP A 120 1.26 -10.57 -13.04
N ILE A 121 0.95 -11.81 -12.63
CA ILE A 121 1.85 -12.73 -11.93
C ILE A 121 2.97 -13.24 -12.84
N ALA A 122 2.71 -13.43 -14.13
CA ALA A 122 3.72 -13.93 -15.08
C ALA A 122 4.88 -12.94 -15.21
N GLN A 123 4.55 -11.65 -15.24
CA GLN A 123 5.55 -10.58 -15.28
C GLN A 123 6.39 -10.55 -14.01
N VAL A 124 5.76 -10.66 -12.85
CA VAL A 124 6.46 -10.69 -11.56
C VAL A 124 7.37 -11.90 -11.45
N ALA A 125 6.89 -13.09 -11.80
CA ALA A 125 7.67 -14.34 -11.79
C ALA A 125 8.98 -14.21 -12.59
N MET A 126 8.92 -13.60 -13.78
CA MET A 126 10.13 -13.34 -14.58
C MET A 126 11.01 -12.24 -13.96
N LEU A 127 10.41 -11.16 -13.45
CA LEU A 127 11.13 -10.03 -12.87
C LEU A 127 11.93 -10.43 -11.62
N THR A 128 11.40 -11.35 -10.81
CA THR A 128 11.97 -11.78 -9.53
C THR A 128 12.63 -13.15 -9.57
N ASN A 129 12.78 -13.76 -10.76
CA ASN A 129 13.31 -15.13 -10.95
C ASN A 129 12.63 -16.13 -9.99
N THR A 130 11.30 -16.16 -10.02
CA THR A 130 10.48 -16.87 -9.03
C THR A 130 9.54 -17.85 -9.71
N VAL A 131 9.43 -19.06 -9.15
CA VAL A 131 8.35 -20.00 -9.48
C VAL A 131 7.19 -19.79 -8.51
N VAL A 132 5.98 -19.62 -9.06
CA VAL A 132 4.78 -19.33 -8.28
C VAL A 132 3.86 -20.55 -8.29
N HIS A 133 3.65 -21.12 -7.12
CA HIS A 133 2.73 -22.23 -6.85
C HIS A 133 1.35 -21.69 -6.46
N GLU A 134 0.29 -22.40 -6.85
CA GLU A 134 -1.07 -22.10 -6.43
C GLU A 134 -1.38 -22.77 -5.09
N GLY A 135 -2.07 -22.04 -4.20
CA GLY A 135 -2.41 -22.48 -2.85
C GLY A 135 -1.34 -22.13 -1.82
N ALA A 136 -1.59 -22.53 -0.57
CA ALA A 136 -0.69 -22.26 0.56
C ALA A 136 0.46 -23.30 0.65
N PRO A 137 1.63 -22.94 1.21
CA PRO A 137 2.68 -23.91 1.50
C PRO A 137 2.18 -25.02 2.42
N SER A 138 2.70 -26.24 2.26
CA SER A 138 2.29 -27.41 3.04
C SER A 138 2.36 -27.16 4.55
N ALA A 139 3.43 -26.51 5.03
CA ALA A 139 3.60 -26.20 6.45
C ALA A 139 2.53 -25.24 6.99
N VAL A 140 2.14 -24.22 6.22
CA VAL A 140 1.08 -23.28 6.61
C VAL A 140 -0.29 -23.94 6.50
N ARG A 141 -0.49 -24.79 5.50
CA ARG A 141 -1.72 -25.55 5.30
C ARG A 141 -2.01 -26.49 6.47
N SER A 142 -1.00 -27.18 7.00
CA SER A 142 -1.17 -28.03 8.19
C SER A 142 -1.66 -27.24 9.40
N ILE A 143 -1.09 -26.05 9.65
CA ILE A 143 -1.53 -25.16 10.74
C ILE A 143 -2.96 -24.69 10.48
N TYR A 144 -3.30 -24.35 9.24
CA TYR A 144 -4.66 -23.96 8.88
C TYR A 144 -5.67 -25.09 9.15
N GLU A 145 -5.34 -26.33 8.78
CA GLU A 145 -6.20 -27.50 9.00
C GLU A 145 -6.38 -27.79 10.50
N GLU A 146 -5.31 -27.63 11.30
CA GLU A 146 -5.35 -27.73 12.77
C GLU A 146 -6.25 -26.65 13.39
N VAL A 147 -6.03 -25.38 13.02
CA VAL A 147 -6.83 -24.24 13.47
C VAL A 147 -8.30 -24.39 13.10
N ALA A 148 -8.57 -24.77 11.84
CA ALA A 148 -9.92 -24.94 11.34
C ALA A 148 -10.66 -26.08 12.06
N SER A 149 -9.95 -27.15 12.40
CA SER A 149 -10.50 -28.27 13.16
C SER A 149 -10.76 -27.91 14.63
N SER A 150 -9.84 -27.16 15.25
CA SER A 150 -9.94 -26.70 16.65
C SER A 150 -11.05 -25.65 16.86
N ALA A 151 -11.28 -24.79 15.86
CA ALA A 151 -12.30 -23.74 15.89
C ALA A 151 -13.76 -24.25 16.00
N ALA A 152 -13.99 -25.55 15.80
CA ALA A 152 -15.30 -26.18 16.00
C ALA A 152 -15.78 -26.16 17.47
N ALA A 153 -14.89 -25.92 18.44
CA ALA A 153 -15.22 -25.97 19.88
C ALA A 153 -15.62 -24.61 20.51
N ASN A 154 -15.14 -23.47 19.99
CA ASN A 154 -15.32 -22.12 20.58
C ASN A 154 -15.89 -21.07 19.60
N THR A 155 -16.80 -21.48 18.72
CA THR A 155 -17.16 -20.73 17.51
C THR A 155 -17.89 -19.40 17.77
N GLN A 156 -18.77 -19.31 18.78
CA GLN A 156 -19.70 -18.17 18.87
C GLN A 156 -19.04 -16.86 19.32
N SER A 157 -18.13 -16.90 20.30
CA SER A 157 -17.44 -15.69 20.79
C SER A 157 -16.50 -15.14 19.72
N LEU A 158 -15.69 -16.03 19.12
CA LEU A 158 -14.75 -15.68 18.05
C LEU A 158 -15.47 -15.11 16.84
N LEU A 159 -16.53 -15.77 16.38
CA LEU A 159 -17.37 -15.29 15.27
C LEU A 159 -17.91 -13.90 15.57
N SER A 160 -18.45 -13.66 16.77
CA SER A 160 -18.94 -12.33 17.16
C SER A 160 -17.84 -11.25 17.19
N ALA A 161 -16.60 -11.62 17.51
CA ALA A 161 -15.46 -10.70 17.52
C ALA A 161 -15.04 -10.33 16.08
N VAL A 162 -15.03 -11.31 15.18
CA VAL A 162 -14.74 -11.11 13.76
C VAL A 162 -15.84 -10.28 13.09
N GLU A 163 -17.13 -10.60 13.32
CA GLU A 163 -18.26 -9.81 12.84
C GLU A 163 -18.19 -8.36 13.30
N ARG A 164 -17.94 -8.13 14.59
CA ARG A 164 -17.75 -6.78 15.14
C ARG A 164 -16.57 -6.06 14.49
N SER A 165 -15.48 -6.78 14.19
CA SER A 165 -14.31 -6.20 13.52
C SER A 165 -14.63 -5.73 12.11
N VAL A 166 -15.40 -6.53 11.35
CA VAL A 166 -15.88 -6.16 10.01
C VAL A 166 -16.80 -4.95 10.08
N LEU A 167 -17.83 -4.99 10.93
CA LEU A 167 -18.80 -3.91 11.07
C LEU A 167 -18.16 -2.61 11.55
N HIS A 168 -17.19 -2.70 12.46
CA HIS A 168 -16.40 -1.56 12.89
C HIS A 168 -15.64 -0.91 11.73
N ALA A 169 -14.90 -1.70 10.94
CA ALA A 169 -14.09 -1.18 9.84
C ALA A 169 -14.91 -0.61 8.68
N HIS A 170 -16.14 -1.10 8.49
CA HIS A 170 -16.97 -0.75 7.34
C HIS A 170 -18.13 0.21 7.62
N VAL A 171 -18.62 0.24 8.86
CA VAL A 171 -19.89 0.91 9.22
C VAL A 171 -19.75 1.80 10.44
N TRP A 172 -19.16 1.30 11.54
CA TRP A 172 -19.20 2.03 12.81
C TRP A 172 -18.06 3.02 13.01
N GLN A 173 -17.03 3.00 12.16
CA GLN A 173 -16.00 4.02 12.24
C GLN A 173 -16.57 5.41 11.92
N THR A 174 -16.09 6.40 12.65
CA THR A 174 -16.63 7.77 12.65
C THR A 174 -15.97 8.68 11.62
N ASP A 175 -15.10 8.13 10.76
CA ASP A 175 -14.44 8.89 9.71
C ASP A 175 -15.48 9.44 8.72
N GLU A 176 -15.50 10.76 8.55
CA GLU A 176 -16.37 11.46 7.61
C GLU A 176 -15.57 12.01 6.42
N ASP A 177 -14.69 11.18 5.86
CA ASP A 177 -13.91 11.57 4.69
C ASP A 177 -14.82 11.70 3.47
N LYS A 178 -14.53 12.68 2.62
CA LYS A 178 -15.21 12.80 1.33
C LYS A 178 -14.80 11.61 0.45
N LEU A 179 -15.76 10.73 0.19
CA LEU A 179 -15.51 9.50 -0.54
C LEU A 179 -15.35 9.76 -2.04
N PRO A 180 -14.50 8.98 -2.72
CA PRO A 180 -14.49 8.94 -4.17
C PRO A 180 -15.89 8.63 -4.70
N LYS A 181 -16.24 9.23 -5.85
CA LYS A 181 -17.54 8.99 -6.45
C LYS A 181 -17.66 7.52 -6.84
N ARG A 182 -18.83 6.93 -6.63
CA ARG A 182 -19.09 5.59 -7.15
C ARG A 182 -19.07 5.61 -8.67
N TYR A 183 -18.47 4.60 -9.27
CA TYR A 183 -18.51 4.38 -10.71
C TYR A 183 -19.11 3.01 -10.97
N ASN A 184 -20.13 2.99 -11.82
CA ASN A 184 -20.71 1.75 -12.31
C ASN A 184 -20.51 1.70 -13.83
N PRO A 185 -19.67 0.79 -14.35
CA PRO A 185 -19.44 0.68 -15.79
C PRO A 185 -20.72 0.31 -16.56
N GLU A 186 -21.67 -0.38 -15.92
CA GLU A 186 -22.97 -0.71 -16.53
C GLU A 186 -23.89 0.51 -16.66
N LEU A 187 -23.65 1.59 -15.90
CA LEU A 187 -24.50 2.78 -15.83
C LEU A 187 -23.68 4.07 -16.02
N LEU A 188 -22.95 4.18 -17.13
CA LEU A 188 -22.07 5.33 -17.45
C LEU A 188 -22.76 6.71 -17.37
N ILE A 189 -24.05 6.78 -17.66
CA ILE A 189 -24.83 8.05 -17.66
C ILE A 189 -25.10 8.52 -16.22
N TRP A 190 -25.08 7.62 -15.23
CA TRP A 190 -25.48 7.91 -13.87
C TRP A 190 -24.33 8.50 -13.04
N LYS A 191 -24.43 9.78 -12.72
CA LYS A 191 -23.49 10.47 -11.82
C LYS A 191 -23.94 10.31 -10.37
N PHE A 192 -23.24 9.48 -9.61
CA PHE A 192 -23.47 9.35 -8.17
C PHE A 192 -23.10 10.66 -7.45
N LYS A 193 -23.89 11.03 -6.45
CA LYS A 193 -23.55 12.15 -5.54
C LYS A 193 -22.32 11.75 -4.73
N ALA A 194 -21.49 12.73 -4.36
CA ALA A 194 -20.40 12.49 -3.43
C ALA A 194 -20.98 12.05 -2.09
N GLU A 195 -20.39 11.00 -1.53
CA GLU A 195 -20.75 10.46 -0.21
C GLU A 195 -19.64 10.84 0.78
N PHE A 196 -19.97 10.81 2.07
CA PHE A 196 -19.02 10.95 3.15
C PHE A 196 -19.01 9.67 3.96
N GLY A 197 -17.85 9.26 4.44
CA GLY A 197 -17.67 8.05 5.22
C GLY A 197 -16.22 7.58 5.22
N ILE A 198 -16.03 6.29 5.43
CA ILE A 198 -14.70 5.70 5.60
C ILE A 198 -14.04 5.51 4.23
N HIS A 199 -12.88 6.12 4.01
CA HIS A 199 -12.12 5.97 2.77
C HIS A 199 -11.72 4.49 2.54
N PRO A 200 -11.76 3.94 1.30
CA PRO A 200 -11.53 2.51 1.05
C PRO A 200 -10.16 2.04 1.50
N THR A 201 -9.14 2.86 1.32
CA THR A 201 -7.77 2.59 1.78
C THR A 201 -7.70 2.40 3.29
N ASN A 202 -8.56 3.10 4.05
CA ASN A 202 -8.58 3.03 5.51
C ASN A 202 -9.38 1.82 6.01
N VAL A 203 -10.38 1.35 5.25
CA VAL A 203 -11.19 0.16 5.61
C VAL A 203 -10.30 -1.06 5.84
N ALA A 204 -9.44 -1.39 4.88
CA ALA A 204 -8.50 -2.52 4.98
C ALA A 204 -7.59 -2.38 6.21
N ARG A 205 -7.06 -1.18 6.44
CA ARG A 205 -6.20 -0.87 7.59
C ARG A 205 -6.92 -1.11 8.92
N TYR A 206 -8.14 -0.58 9.09
CA TYR A 206 -8.92 -0.76 10.32
C TYR A 206 -9.31 -2.22 10.54
N LEU A 207 -9.70 -2.92 9.47
CA LEU A 207 -10.05 -4.32 9.53
C LEU A 207 -8.87 -5.15 10.01
N LEU A 208 -7.72 -5.06 9.33
CA LEU A 208 -6.52 -5.82 9.70
C LEU A 208 -6.02 -5.50 11.11
N CYS A 209 -6.08 -4.23 11.54
CA CYS A 209 -5.74 -3.86 12.91
C CYS A 209 -6.60 -4.61 13.93
N ASN A 210 -7.90 -4.73 13.68
CA ASN A 210 -8.81 -5.45 14.56
C ASN A 210 -8.64 -6.96 14.45
N LEU A 211 -8.47 -7.50 13.25
CA LEU A 211 -8.27 -8.94 13.06
C LEU A 211 -6.96 -9.43 13.70
N PHE A 212 -5.87 -8.66 13.64
CA PHE A 212 -4.65 -9.01 14.36
C PHE A 212 -4.81 -8.97 15.88
N ARG A 213 -5.64 -8.07 16.42
CA ARG A 213 -6.00 -8.09 17.84
C ARG A 213 -6.77 -9.36 18.19
N VAL A 214 -7.74 -9.76 17.37
CA VAL A 214 -8.48 -11.01 17.55
C VAL A 214 -7.55 -12.22 17.45
N CYS A 215 -6.62 -12.25 16.49
CA CYS A 215 -5.60 -13.28 16.38
C CYS A 215 -4.73 -13.38 17.63
N GLN A 216 -4.30 -12.25 18.18
CA GLN A 216 -3.51 -12.21 19.41
C GLN A 216 -4.30 -12.71 20.63
N SER A 217 -5.55 -12.27 20.80
CA SER A 217 -6.42 -12.76 21.88
C SER A 217 -6.63 -14.27 21.76
N GLN A 218 -6.95 -14.75 20.55
CA GLN A 218 -7.15 -16.17 20.30
C GLN A 218 -5.89 -16.99 20.58
N SER A 219 -4.71 -16.52 20.14
CA SER A 219 -3.46 -17.26 20.35
C SER A 219 -3.08 -17.38 21.83
N LEU A 220 -3.45 -16.39 22.65
CA LEU A 220 -3.27 -16.42 24.11
C LEU A 220 -4.28 -17.35 24.78
N GLU A 221 -5.57 -17.29 24.39
CA GLU A 221 -6.63 -18.14 24.93
C GLU A 221 -6.41 -19.62 24.62
N THR A 222 -5.85 -19.95 23.45
CA THR A 222 -5.54 -21.33 23.05
C THR A 222 -4.13 -21.78 23.47
N HIS A 223 -3.38 -20.95 24.20
CA HIS A 223 -2.01 -21.23 24.63
C HIS A 223 -1.03 -21.60 23.48
N LEU A 224 -1.33 -21.19 22.25
CA LEU A 224 -0.47 -21.47 21.07
C LEU A 224 0.76 -20.57 21.03
N THR A 225 0.74 -19.45 21.75
CA THR A 225 1.86 -18.53 21.84
C THR A 225 2.09 -18.12 23.29
N PRO A 226 3.35 -18.04 23.75
CA PRO A 226 3.64 -17.58 25.10
C PRO A 226 3.19 -16.12 25.28
N SER A 227 2.69 -15.77 26.46
CA SER A 227 2.26 -14.41 26.79
C SER A 227 3.41 -13.41 26.79
N SER A 228 4.60 -13.88 27.17
CA SER A 228 5.82 -13.11 27.27
C SER A 228 7.01 -14.05 27.12
N ASP A 229 8.08 -13.55 26.53
CA ASP A 229 9.37 -14.25 26.55
C ASP A 229 9.87 -14.37 28.00
N PRO A 230 10.17 -15.59 28.50
CA PRO A 230 10.67 -15.80 29.85
C PRO A 230 11.94 -15.00 30.19
N GLN A 231 12.78 -14.69 29.19
CA GLN A 231 14.05 -14.01 29.42
C GLN A 231 13.92 -12.48 29.47
N THR A 232 13.08 -11.90 28.61
CA THR A 232 12.97 -10.44 28.48
C THR A 232 11.72 -9.85 29.11
N GLY A 233 10.69 -10.66 29.40
CA GLY A 233 9.38 -10.20 29.85
C GLY A 233 8.60 -9.40 28.80
N LEU A 234 9.13 -9.30 27.57
CA LEU A 234 8.50 -8.61 26.45
C LEU A 234 7.61 -9.59 25.65
N PRO A 235 6.61 -9.08 24.92
CA PRO A 235 5.85 -9.94 24.02
C PRO A 235 6.78 -10.53 22.95
N PRO A 236 6.58 -11.81 22.56
CA PRO A 236 7.46 -12.48 21.60
C PRO A 236 7.41 -11.88 20.19
N ARG A 237 6.39 -11.05 19.91
CA ARG A 237 6.19 -10.39 18.61
C ARG A 237 5.72 -8.96 18.79
N TRP A 238 6.07 -8.14 17.80
CA TRP A 238 5.68 -6.73 17.76
C TRP A 238 4.93 -6.41 16.47
N LEU A 239 3.96 -5.51 16.58
CA LEU A 239 3.25 -4.99 15.43
C LEU A 239 3.79 -3.58 15.11
N LEU A 240 4.58 -3.48 14.04
CA LEU A 240 5.04 -2.19 13.54
C LEU A 240 3.98 -1.59 12.61
N ARG A 241 3.73 -0.30 12.77
CA ARG A 241 2.82 0.46 11.90
C ARG A 241 3.58 1.34 10.94
N ASP A 242 3.02 1.53 9.75
CA ASP A 242 3.47 2.49 8.74
C ASP A 242 4.97 2.33 8.40
N ARG A 243 5.39 1.08 8.13
CA ARG A 243 6.77 0.77 7.74
C ARG A 243 7.02 1.26 6.31
N LEU A 244 7.98 2.17 6.15
CA LEU A 244 8.51 2.58 4.86
C LEU A 244 9.74 1.74 4.51
N LEU A 245 9.68 1.01 3.40
CA LEU A 245 10.77 0.20 2.88
C LEU A 245 11.25 0.79 1.56
N GLU A 246 12.57 0.99 1.46
CA GLU A 246 13.24 1.44 0.24
C GLU A 246 14.37 0.46 -0.08
N THR A 247 14.31 -0.22 -1.21
CA THR A 247 15.40 -1.14 -1.59
C THR A 247 15.55 -1.23 -3.09
N SER A 248 16.58 -1.91 -3.55
CA SER A 248 16.84 -2.08 -4.98
C SER A 248 17.51 -3.42 -5.26
N PHE A 249 17.41 -3.89 -6.49
CA PHE A 249 18.18 -5.03 -6.99
C PHE A 249 18.61 -4.75 -8.43
N LEU A 250 19.51 -5.59 -8.93
CA LEU A 250 20.02 -5.50 -10.30
C LEU A 250 19.38 -6.62 -11.11
N TRP A 251 18.84 -6.25 -12.27
CA TRP A 251 18.19 -7.16 -13.20
C TRP A 251 19.03 -7.34 -14.46
N GLY A 252 19.23 -8.60 -14.86
CA GLY A 252 20.07 -8.99 -15.99
C GLY A 252 21.54 -9.20 -15.60
N GLU A 253 22.25 -10.03 -16.36
CA GLU A 253 23.66 -10.39 -16.10
C GLU A 253 24.64 -9.43 -16.80
N GLU A 254 24.50 -9.24 -18.11
CA GLU A 254 25.42 -8.43 -18.93
C GLU A 254 25.11 -6.92 -18.86
N GLN A 255 23.82 -6.55 -18.97
CA GLN A 255 23.34 -5.17 -18.89
C GLN A 255 22.51 -5.00 -17.63
N GLN A 256 23.19 -4.84 -16.49
CA GLN A 256 22.53 -4.70 -15.19
C GLN A 256 21.66 -3.43 -15.16
N ARG A 257 20.35 -3.62 -15.12
CA ARG A 257 19.37 -2.56 -14.92
C ARG A 257 18.97 -2.53 -13.46
N ARG A 258 19.04 -1.35 -12.84
CA ARG A 258 18.63 -1.18 -11.46
C ARG A 258 17.10 -1.10 -11.37
N VAL A 259 16.50 -1.95 -10.56
CA VAL A 259 15.08 -1.89 -10.21
C VAL A 259 14.97 -1.52 -8.73
N GLN A 260 14.07 -0.60 -8.42
CA GLN A 260 13.90 -0.04 -7.09
C GLN A 260 12.48 -0.17 -6.60
N PHE A 261 12.39 -0.40 -5.29
CA PHE A 261 11.17 -0.42 -4.51
C PHE A 261 11.13 0.77 -3.57
N SER A 262 9.98 1.45 -3.55
CA SER A 262 9.59 2.35 -2.47
C SER A 262 8.19 1.94 -2.05
N GLN A 263 8.09 1.25 -0.93
CA GLN A 263 6.87 0.58 -0.49
C GLN A 263 6.51 1.01 0.92
N ARG A 264 5.21 1.18 1.15
CA ARG A 264 4.64 1.42 2.46
C ARG A 264 3.82 0.21 2.87
N ASN A 265 4.17 -0.39 4.01
CA ASN A 265 3.44 -1.48 4.61
C ASN A 265 2.76 -0.94 5.88
N ASP A 266 1.43 -0.97 5.91
CA ASP A 266 0.67 -0.35 7.01
C ASP A 266 0.86 -1.07 8.32
N LEU A 267 0.86 -2.41 8.30
CA LEU A 267 1.13 -3.26 9.44
C LEU A 267 2.19 -4.30 9.06
N VAL A 268 3.16 -4.49 9.96
CA VAL A 268 4.20 -5.50 9.82
C VAL A 268 4.35 -6.22 11.15
N LEU A 269 4.15 -7.53 11.12
CA LEU A 269 4.40 -8.41 12.25
C LEU A 269 5.87 -8.77 12.29
N LEU A 270 6.50 -8.43 13.40
CA LEU A 270 7.92 -8.56 13.66
C LEU A 270 8.15 -9.60 14.77
N SER A 271 9.23 -10.38 14.66
CA SER A 271 9.70 -11.22 15.77
C SER A 271 11.23 -11.22 15.87
N PRO A 272 11.80 -11.69 16.99
CA PRO A 272 13.25 -11.79 17.17
C PRO A 272 13.89 -12.91 16.35
N THR A 273 13.13 -13.90 15.88
CA THR A 273 13.62 -15.02 15.05
C THR A 273 13.19 -14.83 13.59
N PRO A 274 13.96 -15.32 12.61
CA PRO A 274 13.54 -15.29 11.21
C PRO A 274 12.36 -16.25 10.97
N THR A 275 11.58 -15.99 9.92
CA THR A 275 10.51 -16.92 9.50
C THR A 275 11.15 -18.24 9.09
N PRO A 276 10.60 -19.39 9.53
CA PRO A 276 11.00 -20.69 9.01
C PRO A 276 10.89 -20.74 7.49
N LEU A 277 11.76 -21.53 6.87
CA LEU A 277 11.69 -21.79 5.44
C LEU A 277 10.43 -22.61 5.14
N PHE A 278 9.77 -22.26 4.03
CA PHE A 278 8.62 -23.02 3.54
C PHE A 278 9.07 -24.33 2.88
N GLU A 279 10.20 -24.27 2.18
CA GLU A 279 10.80 -25.39 1.49
C GLU A 279 12.33 -25.31 1.57
N GLN A 280 12.99 -26.46 1.61
CA GLN A 280 14.45 -26.51 1.56
C GLN A 280 14.95 -26.05 0.18
N PRO A 281 15.99 -25.22 0.09
CA PRO A 281 16.46 -24.69 -1.20
C PRO A 281 17.00 -25.82 -2.08
N ALA A 282 16.29 -26.10 -3.18
CA ALA A 282 16.75 -27.04 -4.19
C ALA A 282 17.78 -26.38 -5.14
N ALA A 283 18.80 -27.14 -5.54
CA ALA A 283 19.81 -26.66 -6.50
C ALA A 283 19.26 -26.49 -7.93
N SER A 284 18.17 -27.19 -8.26
CA SER A 284 17.53 -27.16 -9.58
C SER A 284 16.01 -27.27 -9.45
N LEU A 285 15.29 -26.74 -10.44
CA LEU A 285 13.85 -26.86 -10.55
C LEU A 285 13.40 -28.32 -10.64
N SER A 286 12.31 -28.65 -9.95
CA SER A 286 11.57 -29.88 -10.24
C SER A 286 10.94 -29.83 -11.63
N ALA A 287 10.61 -31.00 -12.19
CA ALA A 287 9.98 -31.08 -13.51
C ALA A 287 8.65 -30.29 -13.59
N THR A 288 7.89 -30.25 -12.49
CA THR A 288 6.65 -29.48 -12.36
C THR A 288 6.91 -27.98 -12.33
N GLU A 289 7.93 -27.54 -11.60
CA GLU A 289 8.29 -26.12 -11.52
C GLU A 289 8.83 -25.58 -12.84
N ALA A 290 9.62 -26.39 -13.56
CA ALA A 290 10.08 -26.05 -14.90
C ALA A 290 8.89 -25.84 -15.86
N GLN A 291 7.86 -26.69 -15.80
CA GLN A 291 6.65 -26.52 -16.63
C GLN A 291 5.87 -25.25 -16.26
N ILE A 292 5.70 -24.98 -14.97
CA ILE A 292 5.03 -23.77 -14.47
C ILE A 292 5.79 -22.52 -14.95
N PHE A 293 7.11 -22.53 -14.81
CA PHE A 293 7.96 -21.42 -15.20
C PHE A 293 7.91 -21.17 -16.71
N GLU A 294 8.02 -22.22 -17.53
CA GLU A 294 7.88 -22.12 -18.99
C GLU A 294 6.49 -21.61 -19.40
N ALA A 295 5.42 -21.99 -18.68
CA ALA A 295 4.08 -21.44 -18.92
C ALA A 295 3.98 -19.94 -18.59
N PHE A 296 4.70 -19.44 -17.58
CA PHE A 296 4.79 -18.00 -17.30
C PHE A 296 5.62 -17.28 -18.37
N LYS A 297 6.73 -17.88 -18.79
CA LYS A 297 7.59 -17.36 -19.85
C LYS A 297 6.84 -17.23 -21.18
N ALA A 298 6.09 -18.26 -21.57
CA ALA A 298 5.24 -18.24 -22.77
C ALA A 298 4.17 -17.13 -22.72
N ARG A 299 3.63 -16.80 -21.53
CA ARG A 299 2.67 -15.70 -21.34
C ARG A 299 3.28 -14.31 -21.55
N MET A 300 4.58 -14.14 -21.31
CA MET A 300 5.28 -12.88 -21.54
C MET A 300 5.56 -12.63 -23.03
N HIS A 301 5.71 -13.68 -23.83
CA HIS A 301 5.94 -13.58 -25.28
C HIS A 301 7.07 -12.59 -25.61
N LEU A 302 6.82 -11.52 -26.38
CA LEU A 302 7.81 -10.50 -26.76
C LEU A 302 7.90 -9.33 -25.77
N ILE A 303 7.15 -9.39 -24.66
CA ILE A 303 7.05 -8.29 -23.69
C ILE A 303 8.20 -8.42 -22.69
N SER A 304 8.93 -7.32 -22.48
CA SER A 304 9.96 -7.27 -21.45
C SER A 304 9.34 -7.32 -20.04
N PRO A 305 9.88 -8.11 -19.10
CA PRO A 305 9.44 -8.09 -17.70
C PRO A 305 9.55 -6.73 -17.01
N LEU A 306 10.38 -5.83 -17.56
CA LEU A 306 10.60 -4.47 -17.07
C LEU A 306 9.55 -3.45 -17.55
N ILE A 307 8.57 -3.89 -18.35
CA ILE A 307 7.45 -3.03 -18.75
C ILE A 307 6.68 -2.56 -17.52
N ASP A 308 5.96 -1.44 -17.62
CA ASP A 308 5.18 -0.85 -16.53
C ASP A 308 5.98 -0.34 -15.31
N LEU A 309 7.31 -0.39 -15.34
CA LEU A 309 8.15 0.30 -14.35
C LEU A 309 8.41 1.75 -14.77
N THR A 310 8.49 2.65 -13.78
CA THR A 310 8.72 4.08 -14.02
C THR A 310 10.22 4.37 -14.00
N SER A 311 10.78 4.81 -15.13
CA SER A 311 12.20 5.17 -15.23
C SER A 311 12.45 6.54 -14.58
N THR A 312 13.40 6.59 -13.64
CA THR A 312 13.85 7.83 -13.01
C THR A 312 15.37 7.85 -12.85
N THR A 313 15.96 9.05 -12.90
CA THR A 313 17.39 9.27 -12.58
C THR A 313 17.59 9.75 -11.14
N GLN A 314 16.49 10.11 -10.47
CA GLN A 314 16.48 10.60 -9.11
C GLN A 314 16.03 9.50 -8.17
N TYR A 315 16.99 8.92 -7.46
CA TYR A 315 16.72 7.87 -6.50
C TYR A 315 17.76 7.81 -5.39
N ARG A 316 17.37 7.14 -4.30
CA ARG A 316 18.26 6.82 -3.19
C ARG A 316 19.08 5.58 -3.52
N GLN A 317 20.41 5.67 -3.35
CA GLN A 317 21.29 4.54 -3.58
C GLN A 317 21.20 3.49 -2.47
N ASP A 318 21.11 3.94 -1.22
CA ASP A 318 21.01 3.08 -0.04
C ASP A 318 19.72 2.28 -0.02
N SER A 319 19.78 1.11 0.62
CA SER A 319 18.60 0.33 0.97
C SER A 319 18.28 0.48 2.45
N SER A 320 17.00 0.61 2.79
CA SER A 320 16.47 0.74 4.14
C SER A 320 15.26 -0.17 4.30
N ASP A 321 15.30 -1.00 5.32
CA ASP A 321 14.19 -1.89 5.70
C ASP A 321 13.15 -1.20 6.61
N GLY A 322 13.22 0.13 6.74
CA GLY A 322 12.36 0.94 7.62
C GLY A 322 12.67 0.82 9.11
N ILE A 323 13.57 -0.07 9.50
CA ILE A 323 14.01 -0.30 10.88
C ILE A 323 15.40 0.30 11.04
N ARG A 324 15.50 1.45 11.73
CA ARG A 324 16.79 2.11 11.97
C ARG A 324 17.59 1.36 13.04
N VAL A 325 18.71 0.80 12.61
CA VAL A 325 19.80 0.36 13.48
C VAL A 325 20.48 1.63 14.00
N ARG A 326 20.45 1.86 15.30
CA ARG A 326 21.34 2.85 15.92
C ARG A 326 22.74 2.24 15.93
N LEU A 327 23.44 2.29 14.80
CA LEU A 327 24.90 2.20 14.87
C LEU A 327 25.34 3.44 15.67
N PRO A 328 26.12 3.30 16.76
CA PRO A 328 26.74 4.46 17.37
C PRO A 328 27.56 5.13 16.28
N THR A 329 27.09 6.30 15.85
CA THR A 329 27.81 7.15 14.91
C THR A 329 29.17 7.45 15.50
N PHE A 330 30.24 6.97 14.84
CA PHE A 330 31.58 7.51 15.02
C PHE A 330 31.56 8.96 14.52
N THR A 331 31.10 9.87 15.37
CA THR A 331 31.35 11.30 15.17
C THR A 331 32.82 11.54 15.50
N SER A 332 33.62 11.73 14.44
CA SER A 332 34.88 12.48 14.47
C SER A 332 35.87 12.09 15.59
N LEU A 333 36.63 11.02 15.38
CA LEU A 333 37.91 10.83 16.07
C LEU A 333 39.06 11.24 15.14
N HIS A 334 39.26 12.55 15.00
CA HIS A 334 40.56 13.08 14.60
C HIS A 334 41.59 13.02 15.75
N ASN A 335 41.23 12.44 16.92
CA ASN A 335 42.07 12.37 18.12
C ASN A 335 41.99 11.04 18.89
N ALA A 336 41.84 9.89 18.21
CA ALA A 336 42.03 8.58 18.87
C ALA A 336 43.11 7.75 18.18
N ARG A 337 44.36 8.18 18.35
CA ARG A 337 45.55 7.37 18.01
C ARG A 337 45.95 6.38 19.11
N TYR A 338 45.18 6.29 20.18
CA TYR A 338 45.46 5.39 21.30
C TYR A 338 44.16 4.77 21.80
N LEU A 339 43.76 3.64 21.20
CA LEU A 339 42.98 2.56 21.82
C LEU A 339 42.81 1.46 20.75
N CYS A 340 43.89 0.72 20.53
CA CYS A 340 43.80 -0.61 19.95
C CYS A 340 43.19 -1.51 21.03
N VAL A 341 41.91 -1.86 20.90
CA VAL A 341 41.28 -2.86 21.77
C VAL A 341 40.53 -3.86 20.88
N PRO A 342 40.96 -5.13 20.79
CA PRO A 342 40.28 -6.18 20.03
C PRO A 342 38.89 -6.55 20.60
N THR A 343 38.55 -6.05 21.79
CA THR A 343 37.40 -6.48 22.60
C THR A 343 36.08 -5.82 22.20
N LEU A 344 36.09 -4.75 21.39
CA LEU A 344 34.85 -4.11 20.90
C LEU A 344 34.16 -4.91 19.78
N ASN A 345 34.89 -5.76 19.05
CA ASN A 345 34.28 -6.67 18.06
C ASN A 345 33.43 -7.78 18.69
N PHE A 346 33.55 -8.01 20.00
CA PHE A 346 32.78 -9.05 20.70
C PHE A 346 31.36 -8.60 21.09
N TYR A 347 31.12 -7.29 21.24
CA TYR A 347 29.82 -6.75 21.67
C TYR A 347 28.91 -6.29 20.52
N PHE A 348 29.40 -6.21 19.28
CA PHE A 348 28.59 -5.85 18.10
C PHE A 348 27.83 -7.02 17.46
N LYS A 349 27.98 -8.25 17.98
CA LYS A 349 27.31 -9.46 17.45
C LYS A 349 25.86 -9.68 17.93
N SER A 350 25.29 -8.84 18.80
CA SER A 350 24.00 -9.15 19.44
C SER A 350 23.07 -7.94 19.61
N THR A 351 22.71 -7.29 18.51
CA THR A 351 21.33 -6.78 18.40
C THR A 351 20.70 -7.41 17.17
N LYS A 352 20.17 -8.63 17.33
CA LYS A 352 19.34 -9.30 16.31
C LYS A 352 18.08 -8.43 16.15
N TYR A 353 18.08 -7.57 15.14
CA TYR A 353 16.92 -6.73 14.82
C TYR A 353 15.75 -7.61 14.38
N PRO A 354 14.51 -7.18 14.65
CA PRO A 354 13.37 -8.02 14.36
C PRO A 354 13.22 -8.33 12.86
N TYR A 355 12.76 -9.54 12.59
CA TYR A 355 12.50 -10.06 11.25
C TYR A 355 11.02 -9.84 10.89
N PRO A 356 10.71 -9.34 9.68
CA PRO A 356 9.35 -9.25 9.20
C PRO A 356 8.82 -10.63 8.83
N HIS A 357 7.82 -11.13 9.57
CA HIS A 357 7.15 -12.39 9.24
C HIS A 357 5.97 -12.20 8.31
N LEU A 358 5.10 -11.25 8.67
CA LEU A 358 3.84 -11.01 7.98
C LEU A 358 3.71 -9.51 7.69
N ILE A 359 3.66 -9.16 6.42
CA ILE A 359 3.41 -7.78 5.96
C ILE A 359 1.97 -7.66 5.46
N THR A 360 1.35 -6.49 5.66
CA THR A 360 0.03 -6.23 5.09
C THR A 360 0.14 -5.30 3.89
N VAL A 361 -0.56 -5.65 2.82
CA VAL A 361 -0.63 -4.86 1.58
C VAL A 361 -2.09 -4.44 1.39
N ASN A 362 -2.36 -3.18 1.68
CA ASN A 362 -3.71 -2.64 1.60
C ASN A 362 -3.95 -2.09 0.21
N ILE A 363 -4.97 -2.62 -0.46
CA ILE A 363 -5.42 -2.13 -1.76
C ILE A 363 -6.75 -1.43 -1.57
N ALA A 364 -6.96 -0.29 -2.24
CA ALA A 364 -8.27 0.35 -2.20
C ALA A 364 -9.30 -0.54 -2.90
N LEU A 365 -10.50 -0.70 -2.31
CA LEU A 365 -11.64 -1.43 -2.90
C LEU A 365 -11.85 -1.04 -4.37
N PRO A 366 -11.52 -1.90 -5.34
CA PRO A 366 -11.67 -1.55 -6.75
C PRO A 366 -13.14 -1.60 -7.18
N ASN A 367 -13.99 -2.29 -6.41
CA ASN A 367 -15.19 -2.88 -6.99
C ASN A 367 -16.40 -1.94 -7.02
N THR A 368 -16.33 -0.73 -6.46
CA THR A 368 -17.47 0.20 -6.52
C THR A 368 -17.14 1.68 -6.58
N TRP A 369 -15.94 2.08 -6.16
CA TRP A 369 -15.57 3.48 -6.07
C TRP A 369 -14.46 3.72 -7.08
N SER A 370 -14.71 4.60 -8.05
CA SER A 370 -13.64 5.03 -8.95
C SER A 370 -12.68 5.90 -8.16
N ASP A 371 -11.38 5.63 -8.25
CA ASP A 371 -10.36 6.56 -7.77
C ASP A 371 -10.61 7.92 -8.43
N PHE A 372 -10.78 8.98 -7.63
CA PHE A 372 -11.08 10.31 -8.17
C PHE A 372 -9.92 10.87 -9.00
N THR A 373 -8.70 10.38 -8.76
CA THR A 373 -7.52 10.76 -9.53
C THR A 373 -7.48 10.09 -10.91
N ALA A 374 -8.17 8.96 -11.09
CA ALA A 374 -8.25 8.21 -12.33
C ALA A 374 -9.62 7.51 -12.47
N PRO A 375 -10.71 8.25 -12.75
CA PRO A 375 -12.07 7.70 -12.72
C PRO A 375 -12.37 6.67 -13.83
N GLU A 376 -11.50 6.62 -14.83
CA GLU A 376 -11.52 5.67 -15.95
C GLU A 376 -10.68 4.41 -15.67
N LYS A 377 -10.01 4.34 -14.52
CA LYS A 377 -9.12 3.21 -14.18
C LYS A 377 -9.96 1.96 -13.94
N ASP A 378 -9.62 0.90 -14.67
CA ASP A 378 -10.24 -0.41 -14.51
C ASP A 378 -10.03 -0.96 -13.10
N ARG A 379 -10.94 -1.86 -12.71
CA ARG A 379 -10.84 -2.55 -11.42
C ARG A 379 -9.54 -3.36 -11.38
N ILE A 380 -8.83 -3.26 -10.27
CA ILE A 380 -7.68 -4.11 -10.00
C ILE A 380 -8.15 -5.56 -10.00
N THR A 381 -7.60 -6.37 -10.89
CA THR A 381 -7.93 -7.80 -10.98
C THR A 381 -7.32 -8.55 -9.79
N VAL A 382 -7.82 -9.75 -9.52
CA VAL A 382 -7.25 -10.62 -8.49
C VAL A 382 -5.77 -10.89 -8.76
N ALA A 383 -5.41 -11.22 -10.00
CA ALA A 383 -4.03 -11.48 -10.38
C ALA A 383 -3.12 -10.25 -10.23
N GLN A 384 -3.62 -9.03 -10.49
CA GLN A 384 -2.89 -7.79 -10.24
C GLN A 384 -2.65 -7.54 -8.75
N ARG A 385 -3.65 -7.78 -7.91
CA ARG A 385 -3.50 -7.68 -6.45
C ARG A 385 -2.45 -8.67 -5.92
N GLN A 386 -2.50 -9.92 -6.39
CA GLN A 386 -1.52 -10.94 -6.07
C GLN A 386 -0.11 -10.55 -6.53
N ALA A 387 0.02 -9.98 -7.73
CA ALA A 387 1.29 -9.49 -8.26
C ALA A 387 1.88 -8.35 -7.40
N ILE A 388 1.07 -7.39 -6.96
CA ILE A 388 1.50 -6.32 -6.04
C ILE A 388 2.01 -6.93 -4.73
N GLY A 389 1.29 -7.91 -4.19
CA GLY A 389 1.68 -8.62 -2.98
C GLY A 389 3.01 -9.35 -3.09
N LEU A 390 3.24 -10.06 -4.20
CA LEU A 390 4.50 -10.72 -4.49
C LEU A 390 5.67 -9.73 -4.55
N MET A 391 5.50 -8.57 -5.21
CA MET A 391 6.52 -7.53 -5.24
C MET A 391 6.81 -6.94 -3.85
N HIS A 392 5.80 -6.83 -2.98
CA HIS A 392 5.97 -6.39 -1.60
C HIS A 392 6.75 -7.41 -0.76
N CYS A 393 6.43 -8.69 -0.89
CA CYS A 393 7.19 -9.77 -0.28
C CYS A 393 8.65 -9.78 -0.74
N TYR A 394 8.88 -9.74 -2.06
CA TYR A 394 10.21 -9.75 -2.64
C TYR A 394 11.06 -8.57 -2.15
N ALA A 395 10.51 -7.36 -2.18
CA ALA A 395 11.20 -6.18 -1.67
C ALA A 395 11.52 -6.28 -0.17
N SER A 396 10.60 -6.82 0.65
CA SER A 396 10.85 -7.09 2.07
C SER A 396 11.99 -8.09 2.28
N CYS A 397 12.03 -9.15 1.48
CA CYS A 397 13.11 -10.13 1.53
C CYS A 397 14.45 -9.50 1.12
N ILE A 398 14.51 -8.71 0.04
CA ILE A 398 15.73 -8.03 -0.39
C ILE A 398 16.24 -7.07 0.70
N ALA A 399 15.36 -6.26 1.29
CA ALA A 399 15.76 -5.32 2.32
C ALA A 399 16.31 -6.05 3.56
N THR A 400 15.69 -7.18 3.92
CA THR A 400 16.18 -8.07 4.99
C THR A 400 17.52 -8.71 4.62
N ALA A 401 17.67 -9.22 3.38
CA ALA A 401 18.90 -9.83 2.88
C ALA A 401 20.08 -8.85 2.92
N LYS A 402 19.88 -7.64 2.40
CA LYS A 402 20.89 -6.56 2.43
C LYS A 402 21.23 -6.14 3.85
N ARG A 403 20.27 -6.18 4.77
CA ARG A 403 20.49 -5.89 6.18
C ARG A 403 21.33 -6.97 6.86
N LEU A 404 21.12 -8.24 6.53
CA LEU A 404 21.81 -9.38 7.15
C LEU A 404 23.19 -9.64 6.53
N TYR A 405 23.28 -9.64 5.21
CA TYR A 405 24.48 -10.06 4.47
C TYR A 405 25.23 -8.89 3.83
N GLY A 406 24.72 -7.66 3.91
CA GLY A 406 25.39 -6.48 3.34
C GLY A 406 25.61 -6.61 1.84
N GLY A 407 26.86 -6.54 1.40
CA GLY A 407 27.24 -6.71 -0.01
C GLY A 407 27.26 -8.17 -0.48
N ASP A 408 27.34 -9.13 0.44
CA ASP A 408 27.44 -10.56 0.11
C ASP A 408 26.11 -11.12 -0.42
N CYS A 409 25.00 -10.41 -0.23
CA CYS A 409 23.70 -10.80 -0.81
C CYS A 409 23.70 -10.80 -2.34
N ALA A 410 24.63 -10.09 -2.98
CA ALA A 410 24.77 -10.08 -4.44
C ALA A 410 25.38 -11.37 -4.99
N GLN A 411 26.00 -12.20 -4.13
CA GLN A 411 26.48 -13.51 -4.52
C GLN A 411 25.29 -14.49 -4.56
N ALA A 412 25.21 -15.29 -5.62
CA ALA A 412 24.22 -16.34 -5.76
C ALA A 412 24.88 -17.71 -5.50
N PRO A 413 24.27 -18.61 -4.70
CA PRO A 413 23.05 -18.41 -3.90
C PRO A 413 23.24 -17.54 -2.65
N LEU A 414 22.13 -17.10 -2.05
CA LEU A 414 22.15 -16.40 -0.77
C LEU A 414 22.68 -17.33 0.35
N PRO A 415 23.44 -16.83 1.34
CA PRO A 415 24.00 -17.68 2.40
C PRO A 415 22.96 -18.47 3.19
N GLU A 416 21.87 -17.82 3.60
CA GLU A 416 20.67 -18.49 4.11
C GLU A 416 19.44 -17.88 3.43
N PRO A 417 18.47 -18.68 2.99
CA PRO A 417 17.24 -18.15 2.39
C PRO A 417 16.40 -17.34 3.38
N ILE A 418 15.61 -16.41 2.85
CA ILE A 418 14.74 -15.55 3.66
C ILE A 418 13.29 -15.75 3.26
N ALA A 419 12.43 -16.04 4.23
CA ALA A 419 10.99 -16.23 4.02
C ALA A 419 10.17 -15.08 4.64
N VAL A 420 9.17 -14.60 3.88
CA VAL A 420 8.22 -13.56 4.31
C VAL A 420 6.83 -13.87 3.77
N GLN A 421 5.80 -13.65 4.59
CA GLN A 421 4.40 -13.74 4.20
C GLN A 421 3.78 -12.36 4.00
N ALA A 422 2.79 -12.26 3.13
CA ALA A 422 1.95 -11.09 2.96
C ALA A 422 0.47 -11.44 2.99
N VAL A 423 -0.33 -10.53 3.54
CA VAL A 423 -1.79 -10.52 3.38
C VAL A 423 -2.15 -9.30 2.54
N CYS A 424 -2.67 -9.55 1.35
CA CYS A 424 -3.17 -8.52 0.45
C CYS A 424 -4.68 -8.46 0.57
N THR A 425 -5.24 -7.29 0.88
CA THR A 425 -6.69 -7.17 1.03
C THR A 425 -7.19 -5.80 0.61
N ASP A 426 -8.42 -5.81 0.10
CA ASP A 426 -9.20 -4.60 -0.08
C ASP A 426 -10.20 -4.35 1.06
N GLY A 427 -10.20 -5.18 2.09
CA GLY A 427 -11.17 -5.17 3.19
C GLY A 427 -12.35 -6.11 2.98
N VAL A 428 -12.52 -6.68 1.79
CA VAL A 428 -13.55 -7.68 1.47
C VAL A 428 -12.92 -8.99 1.02
N PHE A 429 -12.01 -8.92 0.06
CA PHE A 429 -11.25 -10.04 -0.48
C PHE A 429 -9.86 -10.10 0.16
N PHE A 430 -9.36 -11.31 0.33
CA PHE A 430 -8.05 -11.59 0.92
C PHE A 430 -7.24 -12.52 0.02
N ASP A 431 -5.99 -12.16 -0.21
CA ASP A 431 -4.99 -13.06 -0.77
C ASP A 431 -3.84 -13.23 0.24
N PHE A 432 -3.47 -14.48 0.47
CA PHE A 432 -2.36 -14.90 1.32
C PHE A 432 -1.21 -15.31 0.42
N ILE A 433 -0.06 -14.68 0.63
CA ILE A 433 1.13 -14.89 -0.18
C ILE A 433 2.26 -15.30 0.74
N ALA A 434 2.97 -16.36 0.39
CA ALA A 434 4.20 -16.76 1.04
C ALA A 434 5.33 -16.69 0.01
N PHE A 435 6.44 -16.06 0.38
CA PHE A 435 7.57 -15.86 -0.52
C PHE A 435 8.86 -16.30 0.15
N GLN A 436 9.70 -17.01 -0.59
CA GLN A 436 11.03 -17.43 -0.15
C GLN A 436 12.09 -16.94 -1.15
N LEU A 437 13.00 -16.13 -0.65
CA LEU A 437 14.15 -15.61 -1.38
C LEU A 437 15.35 -16.53 -1.20
N ASN A 438 15.72 -17.22 -2.28
CA ASN A 438 16.88 -18.10 -2.37
C ASN A 438 18.06 -17.41 -3.10
N THR A 439 17.78 -16.52 -4.06
CA THR A 439 18.78 -15.82 -4.87
C THR A 439 18.35 -14.41 -5.24
N LEU A 440 19.32 -13.50 -5.39
CA LEU A 440 19.13 -12.18 -6.00
C LEU A 440 19.53 -12.12 -7.48
N ALA A 441 20.13 -13.20 -8.01
CA ALA A 441 20.45 -13.29 -9.42
C ALA A 441 19.15 -13.42 -10.23
N THR A 442 18.93 -12.46 -11.13
CA THR A 442 17.78 -12.45 -12.04
C THR A 442 18.32 -12.37 -13.48
N PRO A 443 18.27 -13.48 -14.24
CA PRO A 443 18.82 -13.49 -15.59
C PRO A 443 17.92 -12.69 -16.53
N ASP A 444 18.49 -12.25 -17.65
CA ASP A 444 17.74 -11.56 -18.69
C ASP A 444 16.93 -12.58 -19.50
N TRP A 445 15.69 -12.81 -19.10
CA TRP A 445 14.78 -13.76 -19.74
C TRP A 445 14.45 -13.43 -21.19
N SER A 446 14.72 -12.21 -21.67
CA SER A 446 14.50 -11.86 -23.09
C SER A 446 15.48 -12.56 -24.04
N LYS A 447 16.60 -13.06 -23.52
CA LYS A 447 17.62 -13.81 -24.26
C LYS A 447 17.40 -15.32 -24.23
N ASP A 448 16.29 -15.78 -23.67
CA ASP A 448 15.97 -17.19 -23.47
C ASP A 448 17.09 -18.04 -22.85
N PRO A 449 17.71 -17.61 -21.73
CA PRO A 449 18.68 -18.44 -21.03
C PRO A 449 17.99 -19.68 -20.46
N ALA A 450 18.71 -20.80 -20.40
CA ALA A 450 18.29 -21.92 -19.57
C ALA A 450 18.31 -21.48 -18.09
N PRO A 451 17.35 -21.91 -17.25
CA PRO A 451 17.39 -21.62 -15.83
C PRO A 451 18.67 -22.23 -15.23
N GLN A 452 19.58 -21.38 -14.77
CA GLN A 452 20.83 -21.78 -14.13
C GLN A 452 20.79 -21.41 -12.64
N GLY A 453 21.06 -22.39 -11.78
CA GLY A 453 21.10 -22.20 -10.33
C GLY A 453 19.73 -22.20 -9.64
N PRO A 454 19.72 -21.94 -8.33
CA PRO A 454 18.50 -21.98 -7.53
C PRO A 454 17.59 -20.79 -7.86
N MET A 455 16.28 -21.04 -7.91
CA MET A 455 15.26 -20.03 -8.15
C MET A 455 14.54 -19.66 -6.85
N ASN A 456 13.91 -18.49 -6.85
CA ASN A 456 13.02 -18.10 -5.77
C ASN A 456 11.69 -18.86 -5.88
N VAL A 457 10.99 -19.02 -4.76
CA VAL A 457 9.72 -19.76 -4.72
C VAL A 457 8.68 -18.92 -4.01
N ALA A 458 7.45 -18.92 -4.54
CA ALA A 458 6.33 -18.26 -3.92
C ALA A 458 5.06 -19.12 -4.02
N TRP A 459 4.15 -18.91 -3.08
CA TRP A 459 2.86 -19.57 -2.99
C TRP A 459 1.77 -18.51 -2.89
N VAL A 460 0.72 -18.64 -3.69
CA VAL A 460 -0.39 -17.69 -3.75
C VAL A 460 -1.69 -18.42 -3.48
N ASP A 461 -2.30 -18.11 -2.33
CA ASP A 461 -3.62 -18.58 -1.92
C ASP A 461 -4.57 -17.39 -1.84
N GLY A 462 -5.32 -17.14 -2.92
CA GLY A 462 -6.12 -15.91 -3.04
C GLY A 462 -7.53 -16.10 -3.57
N ASP A 463 -8.18 -14.95 -3.80
CA ASP A 463 -9.60 -14.81 -4.15
C ASP A 463 -10.59 -15.21 -3.04
N HIS A 464 -10.19 -15.03 -1.78
CA HIS A 464 -11.04 -15.38 -0.63
C HIS A 464 -11.94 -14.20 -0.25
N GLU A 465 -13.25 -14.30 -0.54
CA GLU A 465 -14.26 -13.33 -0.10
C GLU A 465 -14.58 -13.54 1.39
N MET A 466 -14.12 -12.64 2.27
CA MET A 466 -14.41 -12.72 3.70
C MET A 466 -15.87 -12.38 4.00
N VAL A 467 -16.41 -11.35 3.34
CA VAL A 467 -17.79 -10.90 3.54
C VAL A 467 -18.43 -10.45 2.26
N ARG A 468 -19.66 -10.89 2.00
CA ARG A 468 -20.42 -10.44 0.85
C ARG A 468 -21.01 -9.05 1.09
N LYS A 469 -20.48 -8.06 0.38
CA LYS A 469 -20.99 -6.68 0.40
C LYS A 469 -22.19 -6.54 -0.53
N ARG A 470 -23.41 -6.52 0.03
CA ARG A 470 -24.66 -6.31 -0.72
C ARG A 470 -24.97 -4.82 -0.85
N TYR A 471 -24.89 -4.33 -2.07
CA TYR A 471 -25.28 -2.97 -2.40
C TYR A 471 -26.80 -2.85 -2.56
N PRO A 472 -27.43 -1.90 -1.87
CA PRO A 472 -28.87 -1.69 -1.96
C PRO A 472 -29.24 -1.02 -3.30
N LYS A 473 -30.42 -1.37 -3.84
CA LYS A 473 -30.92 -0.84 -5.11
C LYS A 473 -31.24 0.67 -5.01
N ARG A 474 -30.91 1.40 -6.09
CA ARG A 474 -31.18 2.81 -6.49
C ARG A 474 -31.58 3.85 -5.42
N SER A 475 -32.61 3.61 -4.60
CA SER A 475 -33.12 4.54 -3.57
C SER A 475 -32.52 4.33 -2.17
N MET A 476 -31.84 3.21 -1.92
CA MET A 476 -31.41 2.81 -0.57
C MET A 476 -29.89 2.79 -0.40
N LEU A 477 -29.10 3.57 -1.16
CA LEU A 477 -27.61 3.52 -1.18
C LEU A 477 -26.89 3.54 0.19
N ARG A 478 -27.55 4.02 1.25
CA ARG A 478 -27.07 4.04 2.64
C ARG A 478 -27.23 2.70 3.40
N ASN A 479 -28.00 1.75 2.87
CA ASN A 479 -28.28 0.45 3.50
C ASN A 479 -27.37 -0.66 2.96
N THR A 480 -26.05 -0.41 2.87
CA THR A 480 -25.10 -1.46 2.49
C THR A 480 -25.10 -2.52 3.59
N LYS A 481 -25.34 -3.78 3.21
CA LYS A 481 -25.35 -4.91 4.14
C LYS A 481 -24.13 -5.79 3.90
N TYR A 482 -23.57 -6.31 4.97
CA TYR A 482 -22.52 -7.32 4.94
C TYR A 482 -23.17 -8.63 5.36
N THR A 483 -23.13 -9.63 4.47
CA THR A 483 -23.73 -10.95 4.68
C THR A 483 -22.70 -12.03 4.42
N ASP A 484 -23.02 -13.27 4.76
CA ASP A 484 -22.23 -14.44 4.35
C ASP A 484 -20.75 -14.33 4.81
N LEU A 485 -20.52 -14.11 6.11
CA LEU A 485 -19.17 -14.08 6.69
C LEU A 485 -18.52 -15.46 6.58
N ASP A 486 -17.37 -15.53 5.94
CA ASP A 486 -16.56 -16.74 5.86
C ASP A 486 -15.43 -16.73 6.91
N MET A 487 -15.56 -17.60 7.91
CA MET A 487 -14.56 -17.81 8.95
C MET A 487 -13.32 -18.55 8.42
N GLY A 488 -13.41 -19.24 7.28
CA GLY A 488 -12.28 -19.89 6.62
C GLY A 488 -11.18 -18.87 6.29
N VAL A 489 -11.55 -17.68 5.85
CA VAL A 489 -10.61 -16.57 5.57
C VAL A 489 -9.89 -16.11 6.83
N PHE A 490 -10.63 -15.99 7.95
CA PHE A 490 -10.04 -15.65 9.24
C PHE A 490 -9.08 -16.74 9.73
N HIS A 491 -9.43 -18.03 9.58
CA HIS A 491 -8.55 -19.13 9.97
C HIS A 491 -7.26 -19.16 9.13
N ARG A 492 -7.30 -18.82 7.84
CA ARG A 492 -6.09 -18.65 7.00
C ARG A 492 -5.21 -17.52 7.53
N LEU A 493 -5.82 -16.36 7.83
CA LEU A 493 -5.11 -15.24 8.44
C LEU A 493 -4.47 -15.63 9.78
N PHE A 494 -5.19 -16.39 10.60
CA PHE A 494 -4.70 -16.85 11.89
C PHE A 494 -3.56 -17.87 11.74
N ALA A 495 -3.63 -18.76 10.74
CA ALA A 495 -2.54 -19.68 10.42
C ALA A 495 -1.26 -18.94 9.96
N CYS A 496 -1.39 -17.93 9.08
CA CYS A 496 -0.27 -17.05 8.72
C CYS A 496 0.29 -16.30 9.94
N TYR A 497 -0.60 -15.84 10.82
CA TYR A 497 -0.18 -15.22 12.07
C TYR A 497 0.63 -16.20 12.92
N LEU A 498 0.21 -17.45 13.10
CA LEU A 498 0.90 -18.45 13.94
C LEU A 498 2.18 -19.01 13.32
N TYR A 499 2.31 -19.08 11.99
CA TYR A 499 3.46 -19.72 11.35
C TYR A 499 4.81 -19.16 11.81
N GLY A 500 4.90 -17.84 12.04
CA GLY A 500 6.11 -17.20 12.55
C GLY A 500 6.51 -17.58 13.99
N THR A 501 5.65 -18.25 14.77
CA THR A 501 5.94 -18.66 16.15
C THR A 501 6.36 -20.13 16.29
N HIS A 502 5.97 -21.00 15.36
CA HIS A 502 6.30 -22.44 15.40
C HIS A 502 7.76 -22.78 15.05
N ALA A 503 8.60 -21.76 14.79
CA ALA A 503 10.01 -21.92 14.45
C ALA A 503 10.84 -22.59 15.55
N SER A 504 10.48 -22.42 16.83
CA SER A 504 11.33 -22.82 17.96
C SER A 504 11.22 -24.30 18.35
N GLU A 505 10.20 -25.04 17.91
CA GLU A 505 9.98 -26.42 18.37
C GLU A 505 10.56 -27.49 17.43
N GLY A 506 10.99 -27.09 16.23
CA GLY A 506 11.52 -28.01 15.22
C GLY A 506 12.97 -28.44 15.45
N GLU A 507 13.81 -27.59 16.03
CA GLU A 507 15.24 -27.91 16.24
C GLU A 507 15.45 -28.85 17.43
N GLU A 508 14.71 -28.71 18.53
CA GLU A 508 14.86 -29.56 19.73
C GLU A 508 14.49 -31.04 19.48
N LYS A 509 13.56 -31.32 18.55
CA LYS A 509 13.18 -32.71 18.24
C LYS A 509 14.21 -33.45 17.37
N THR A 510 15.06 -32.74 16.64
CA THR A 510 16.10 -33.37 15.81
C THR A 510 17.36 -33.69 16.61
N GLU A 511 17.70 -32.87 17.62
CA GLU A 511 18.84 -33.15 18.51
C GLU A 511 18.56 -34.28 19.51
N ALA A 512 17.30 -34.47 19.92
CA ALA A 512 16.93 -35.56 20.84
C ALA A 512 17.02 -36.97 20.22
N ILE A 513 17.03 -37.10 18.88
CA ILE A 513 17.10 -38.40 18.19
C ILE A 513 18.55 -38.80 17.88
N GLY A 514 19.49 -37.84 17.84
CA GLY A 514 20.91 -38.09 17.55
C GLY A 514 21.78 -38.49 18.75
N ALA A 515 21.28 -38.37 19.99
CA ALA A 515 22.07 -38.56 21.21
C ALA A 515 21.99 -39.96 21.85
N ASN A 516 21.23 -40.91 21.27
CA ASN A 516 20.96 -42.22 21.89
C ASN A 516 21.44 -43.44 21.07
N SER A 517 22.46 -43.30 20.23
CA SER A 517 23.12 -44.44 19.59
C SER A 517 24.64 -44.34 19.70
N GLY A 518 25.16 -44.66 20.87
CA GLY A 518 26.60 -44.69 21.10
C GLY A 518 26.96 -44.97 22.55
N ASP A 519 26.51 -46.11 23.09
CA ASP A 519 27.22 -46.84 24.16
C ASP A 519 26.50 -48.16 24.47
N ALA A 520 26.99 -49.24 23.89
CA ALA A 520 26.90 -50.58 24.47
C ALA A 520 28.05 -51.43 23.92
N LEU A 521 28.89 -51.87 24.86
CA LEU A 521 29.96 -52.87 24.73
C LEU A 521 29.50 -54.18 24.09
#